data_AF-A0AAU2EM64-F1
#
_entry.id   AF-A0AAU2EM64-F1
#
_cell.length_a   1.000
_cell.length_b   1.000
_cell.length_c   1.000
_cell.angle_alpha   90.00
_cell.angle_beta   90.00
_cell.angle_gamma   90.00
#
_symmetry.space_group_name_H-M   'P 1'
#
loop_
_entity.id
_entity.type
_entity.pdbx_description
1 polymer ?
#
loop_
_entity_poly.entity_id
_entity_poly.type
_entity_poly.pdbx_seq_one_letter_code
_entity_poly.pdbx_strand_id
1 'polypeptide(L)'
;MTLTTVKVQTRVRDELARLAADDLGGVTLNSAVEYLLTEHRKAQVLAAFDRLEVRTKGCADYEGELGERDGVAADCLDGEG
;
A
#
# COMPACT_ATOMS: atom_id res chain seq x y z
N MET A 1 4.11 12.70 30.09
CA MET A 1 4.24 11.48 29.27
C MET A 1 4.02 10.28 30.16
N THR A 2 3.16 9.36 29.76
CA THR A 2 2.96 8.09 30.48
C THR A 2 3.94 7.07 29.91
N LEU A 3 4.77 6.45 30.74
CA LEU A 3 5.61 5.33 30.32
C LEU A 3 4.83 4.03 30.43
N THR A 4 5.01 3.17 29.44
CA THR A 4 4.48 1.81 29.44
C THR A 4 5.60 0.84 29.08
N THR A 5 5.37 -0.45 29.31
CA THR A 5 6.36 -1.50 29.02
C THR A 5 5.70 -2.55 28.13
N VAL A 6 6.42 -3.05 27.13
CA VAL A 6 6.00 -4.15 26.28
C VAL A 6 6.98 -5.30 26.46
N LYS A 7 6.46 -6.51 26.69
CA LYS A 7 7.28 -7.72 26.70
C LYS A 7 7.56 -8.15 25.26
N VAL A 8 8.83 -8.33 24.94
CA VAL A 8 9.30 -8.84 23.65
C VAL A 8 10.32 -9.95 23.88
N GLN A 9 10.53 -10.79 22.86
CA GLN A 9 11.62 -11.74 22.88
C GLN A 9 12.97 -11.00 22.90
N THR A 10 13.97 -11.56 23.58
CA THR A 10 15.32 -10.97 23.66
C THR A 10 15.91 -10.66 22.29
N ARG A 11 15.73 -11.57 21.33
CA ARG A 11 16.18 -11.37 19.95
C ARG A 11 15.59 -10.11 19.32
N VAL A 12 14.29 -9.89 19.48
CA VAL A 12 13.59 -8.71 18.94
C VAL A 12 14.12 -7.43 19.58
N ARG A 13 14.33 -7.42 20.89
CA ARG A 13 14.97 -6.29 21.59
C ARG A 13 16.35 -5.98 21.02
N ASP A 14 17.16 -7.00 20.77
CA ASP A 14 18.54 -6.84 20.30
C ASP A 14 18.62 -6.39 18.84
N GLU A 15 17.69 -6.84 18.00
CA GLU A 15 17.52 -6.33 16.63
C GLU A 15 17.06 -4.87 16.64
N LEU A 16 16.10 -4.52 17.51
CA LEU A 16 15.63 -3.14 17.67
C LEU A 16 16.74 -2.22 18.22
N ALA A 17 17.59 -2.71 19.12
CA ALA A 17 18.73 -1.96 19.64
C ALA A 17 19.76 -1.68 18.55
N ARG A 18 20.03 -2.65 17.68
CA ARG A 18 20.91 -2.47 16.50
C ARG A 18 20.33 -1.47 15.52
N LEU A 19 19.05 -1.58 15.16
CA LEU A 19 18.36 -0.60 14.33
C LEU A 19 18.50 0.83 14.91
N ALA A 20 18.28 0.98 16.21
CA ALA A 20 18.36 2.27 16.88
C ALA A 20 19.79 2.86 16.86
N ALA A 21 20.81 2.03 17.04
CA ALA A 21 22.21 2.42 17.06
C ALA A 21 22.75 2.71 15.66
N ASP A 22 22.58 1.76 14.75
CA ASP A 22 23.29 1.71 13.47
C ASP A 22 22.53 2.47 12.38
N ASP A 23 21.23 2.21 12.24
CA ASP A 23 20.43 2.73 11.11
C ASP A 23 19.79 4.08 11.41
N LEU A 24 19.49 4.34 12.68
CA LEU A 24 18.82 5.57 13.12
C LEU A 24 19.77 6.59 13.78
N GLY A 25 21.08 6.31 13.83
CA GLY A 25 22.08 7.25 14.32
C GLY A 25 22.14 7.38 15.84
N GLY A 26 21.88 6.30 16.58
CA GLY A 26 22.03 6.29 18.04
C GLY A 26 20.82 6.79 18.83
N VAL A 27 19.60 6.54 18.35
CA VAL A 27 18.37 6.96 19.03
C VAL A 27 17.96 6.02 20.16
N THR A 28 16.96 6.42 20.95
CA THR A 28 16.36 5.54 21.97
C THR A 28 15.54 4.42 21.34
N LEU A 29 15.38 3.29 22.05
CA LEU A 29 14.47 2.22 21.64
C LEU A 29 13.03 2.70 21.43
N ASN A 30 12.55 3.64 22.25
CA ASN A 30 11.22 4.23 22.08
C ASN A 30 11.11 4.98 20.74
N SER A 31 12.11 5.80 20.40
CA SER A 31 12.18 6.51 19.13
C SER A 31 12.26 5.55 17.94
N ALA A 32 12.99 4.44 18.07
CA ALA A 32 13.03 3.41 17.04
C ALA A 32 11.64 2.74 16.84
N VAL A 33 10.89 2.48 17.91
CA VAL A 33 9.51 1.97 17.82
C VAL A 33 8.59 2.98 17.13
N GLU A 34 8.68 4.26 17.48
CA GLU A 34 7.90 5.33 16.83
C GLU A 34 8.19 5.44 15.33
N TYR A 35 9.47 5.31 14.96
CA TYR A 35 9.90 5.24 13.57
C TYR A 35 9.29 4.03 12.85
N LEU A 36 9.41 2.83 13.42
CA LEU A 36 8.84 1.61 12.83
C LEU A 36 7.32 1.66 12.68
N LEU A 37 6.62 2.27 13.65
CA LEU A 37 5.17 2.48 13.54
C LEU A 37 4.81 3.43 12.39
N THR A 38 5.64 4.44 12.15
CA THR A 38 5.48 5.36 11.02
C THR A 38 5.72 4.64 9.70
N GLU A 39 6.79 3.86 9.59
CA GLU A 39 7.08 3.07 8.39
C GLU A 39 6.01 2.02 8.11
N HIS A 40 5.49 1.35 9.16
CA HIS A 40 4.39 0.41 9.01
C HIS A 40 3.13 1.07 8.42
N ARG A 41 2.79 2.29 8.86
CA ARG A 41 1.65 3.04 8.32
C ARG A 41 1.88 3.43 6.86
N LYS A 42 3.10 3.87 6.49
CA LYS A 42 3.46 4.15 5.10
C LYS A 42 3.29 2.90 4.23
N ALA A 43 3.80 1.76 4.69
CA ALA A 43 3.66 0.49 3.98
C ALA A 43 2.19 0.08 3.79
N GLN A 44 1.32 0.30 4.78
CA GLN A 44 -0.12 0.05 4.64
C GLN A 44 -0.78 0.92 3.56
N VAL A 45 -0.38 2.20 3.48
CA VAL A 45 -0.88 3.14 2.47
C VAL A 45 -0.43 2.71 1.08
N LEU A 46 0.86 2.39 0.90
CA LEU A 46 1.38 1.90 -0.37
C LEU A 46 0.68 0.60 -0.81
N ALA A 47 0.52 -0.36 0.11
CA ALA A 47 -0.22 -1.58 -0.18
C ALA A 47 -1.70 -1.33 -0.55
N ALA A 48 -2.30 -0.25 -0.06
CA ALA A 48 -3.65 0.16 -0.46
C ALA A 48 -3.68 0.75 -1.87
N PHE A 49 -2.66 1.52 -2.25
CA PHE A 49 -2.49 2.02 -3.61
C PHE A 49 -2.28 0.88 -4.60
N ASP A 50 -1.43 -0.10 -4.29
CA ASP A 50 -1.21 -1.27 -5.16
C ASP A 50 -2.53 -2.01 -5.43
N ARG A 51 -3.37 -2.17 -4.40
CA ARG A 51 -4.71 -2.77 -4.56
C ARG A 51 -5.65 -1.93 -5.44
N LEU A 52 -5.56 -0.60 -5.36
CA LEU A 52 -6.34 0.29 -6.20
C LEU A 52 -5.87 0.26 -7.65
N GLU A 53 -4.56 0.24 -7.90
CA GLU A 53 -3.98 0.19 -9.24
C GLU A 53 -4.30 -1.13 -9.95
N VAL A 54 -4.24 -2.25 -9.22
CA VAL A 54 -4.69 -3.55 -9.74
C VAL A 54 -6.19 -3.52 -10.08
N ARG A 55 -7.00 -2.83 -9.27
CA ARG A 55 -8.45 -2.71 -9.50
C ARG A 55 -8.78 -1.80 -10.68
N THR A 56 -8.09 -0.67 -10.84
CA THR A 56 -8.30 0.26 -11.97
C THR A 56 -7.83 -0.35 -13.28
N LYS A 57 -6.72 -1.10 -13.28
CA LYS A 57 -6.30 -1.88 -14.46
C LYS A 57 -7.35 -2.94 -14.83
N GLY A 58 -7.91 -3.64 -13.84
CA GLY A 58 -9.04 -4.54 -14.06
C GLY A 58 -10.28 -3.83 -14.63
N CYS A 59 -10.56 -2.58 -14.24
CA CYS A 59 -11.64 -1.78 -14.82
C CYS A 59 -11.35 -1.31 -16.25
N ALA A 60 -10.10 -1.00 -16.59
CA ALA A 60 -9.71 -0.61 -17.96
C ALA A 60 -9.90 -1.76 -18.96
N ASP A 61 -9.67 -3.00 -18.54
CA ASP A 61 -9.95 -4.19 -19.35
C ASP A 61 -11.47 -4.31 -19.65
N TYR A 62 -12.34 -3.98 -18.68
CA TYR A 62 -13.80 -3.92 -18.90
C TYR A 62 -14.24 -2.77 -19.82
N GLU A 63 -13.59 -1.60 -19.76
CA GLU A 63 -13.89 -0.49 -20.68
C GLU A 63 -13.48 -0.82 -22.13
N GLY A 64 -12.41 -1.60 -22.33
CA GLY A 64 -12.01 -2.11 -23.64
C GLY A 64 -13.06 -3.03 -24.27
N GLU A 65 -13.64 -3.95 -23.48
CA GLU A 65 -14.73 -4.83 -23.95
C GLU A 65 -16.02 -4.05 -24.29
N LEU A 66 -16.28 -2.91 -23.63
CA LEU A 66 -17.40 -2.03 -23.96
C LEU A 66 -17.14 -1.23 -25.24
N GLY A 67 -15.91 -0.78 -25.48
CA GLY A 67 -15.51 -0.09 -26.71
C GLY A 67 -15.62 -0.97 -27.96
N GLU A 68 -15.30 -2.27 -27.86
CA GLU A 68 -15.51 -3.23 -28.96
C GLU A 68 -17.00 -3.47 -29.26
N ARG A 69 -17.89 -3.33 -28.27
CA ARG A 69 -19.34 -3.47 -28.44
C ARG A 69 -20.03 -2.20 -28.94
N ASP A 70 -19.45 -1.03 -28.74
CA ASP A 70 -19.96 0.25 -29.26
C ASP A 70 -19.87 0.32 -30.80
N GLY A 71 -18.88 -0.33 -31.40
CA GLY A 71 -18.75 -0.45 -32.86
C GLY A 71 -19.88 -1.25 -33.54
N VAL A 72 -20.59 -2.11 -32.80
CA VAL A 72 -21.71 -2.92 -33.32
C VAL A 72 -23.05 -2.20 -33.15
N ALA A 73 -23.14 -1.24 -32.20
CA ALA A 73 -24.37 -0.45 -31.99
C ALA A 73 -24.62 0.55 -33.14
N ALA A 74 -23.56 1.01 -33.81
CA ALA A 74 -23.65 1.90 -34.96
C ALA A 74 -24.04 1.20 -36.28
N ASP A 75 -23.86 -0.12 -36.39
CA ASP A 75 -24.07 -0.89 -37.63
C ASP A 75 -25.56 -1.10 -37.98
N CYS A 76 -26.48 -0.76 -37.07
CA CYS A 76 -27.92 -0.84 -37.27
C CYS A 76 -28.60 0.48 -37.68
N LEU A 77 -27.84 1.57 -37.90
CA LEU A 77 -28.42 2.90 -38.21
C LEU A 77 -28.42 3.27 -39.69
N ASP A 78 -27.89 2.42 -40.58
CA ASP A 78 -27.83 2.67 -42.03
C ASP A 78 -28.92 1.90 -42.83
N GLY A 79 -30.09 1.71 -42.22
CA GLY A 79 -31.26 1.10 -42.85
C GLY A 79 -32.29 2.10 -43.34
N GLU A 80 -32.16 2.48 -44.62
CA GLU A 80 -33.20 3.00 -45.54
C GLU A 80 -33.63 4.47 -45.40
N GLY A 81 -33.15 5.27 -46.37
CA GLY A 81 -33.84 6.46 -46.88
C GLY A 81 -34.70 6.16 -48.10
#